data_AF-A0A3N7FPA1-F1
#
_entry.id   AF-A0A3N7FPA1-F1
#
_cell.length_a   1.000
_cell.length_b   1.000
_cell.length_c   1.000
_cell.angle_alpha   90.00
_cell.angle_beta   90.00
_cell.angle_gamma   90.00
#
_symmetry.space_group_name_H-M   'P 1'
#
loop_
_entity.id
_entity.type
_entity.pdbx_description
1 polymer ?
#
loop_
_entity_poly.entity_id
_entity_poly.type
_entity_poly.pdbx_seq_one_letter_code
_entity_poly.pdbx_strand_id
1 'polypeptide(L)'
;MSKLFGYILSPIFYILFGLFLCIFHPIQWLSFKLLGYKAHKISVDVLNFFLTYSQLSLFNSISFKNDYNLPTDRPIIFAANHQSMYDIPSLIWFLRKYSAKFISKIELTKGIPSISINLRLGGGANINRKDNKQAISEIIKLGRRMKENNWSTVIFPEGTRAKDGKVKTFQFGGIATILKVVPNALVVPVAIENSWKIVRFGMYPLTTGNALKWTVLKPIEPEGKTANEITLEAENEIRKVLGQELEQNIVSGAE
;
A
#
# COMPACT_ATOMS: atom_id res chain seq x y z
N MET A 1 -16.80 0.52 -24.74
CA MET A 1 -16.41 1.96 -24.81
C MET A 1 -15.13 2.26 -24.02
N SER A 2 -15.00 1.92 -22.73
CA SER A 2 -13.79 2.26 -21.95
C SER A 2 -12.48 1.69 -22.52
N LYS A 3 -12.51 0.49 -23.12
CA LYS A 3 -11.35 -0.13 -23.79
C LYS A 3 -10.85 0.69 -24.99
N LEU A 4 -11.75 1.29 -25.78
CA LEU A 4 -11.40 2.08 -26.97
C LEU A 4 -10.72 3.39 -26.56
N PHE A 5 -11.34 4.14 -25.63
CA PHE A 5 -10.71 5.33 -25.04
C PHE A 5 -9.39 4.99 -24.35
N GLY A 6 -9.29 3.80 -23.77
CA GLY A 6 -8.07 3.28 -23.18
C GLY A 6 -6.88 3.30 -24.14
N TYR A 7 -7.05 2.91 -25.41
CA TYR A 7 -5.97 2.97 -26.40
C TYR A 7 -5.44 4.39 -26.64
N ILE A 8 -6.31 5.39 -26.55
CA ILE A 8 -5.94 6.80 -26.79
C ILE A 8 -5.35 7.45 -25.52
N LEU A 9 -5.95 7.18 -24.36
CA LEU A 9 -5.60 7.85 -23.10
C LEU A 9 -4.46 7.17 -22.34
N SER A 10 -4.22 5.87 -22.56
CA SER A 10 -3.10 5.16 -21.89
C SER A 10 -1.73 5.76 -22.22
N PRO A 11 -1.40 6.10 -23.48
CA PRO A 11 -0.14 6.78 -23.78
C PRO A 11 0.03 8.09 -23.02
N ILE A 12 -1.03 8.92 -22.94
CA ILE A 12 -1.03 10.19 -22.20
C ILE A 12 -0.77 9.92 -20.71
N PHE A 13 -1.49 8.97 -20.13
CA PHE A 13 -1.28 8.55 -18.73
C PHE A 13 0.15 8.11 -18.47
N TYR A 14 0.71 7.24 -19.33
CA TYR A 14 2.07 6.73 -19.15
C TYR A 14 3.14 7.80 -19.33
N ILE A 15 2.96 8.73 -20.25
CA ILE A 15 3.85 9.89 -20.41
C ILE A 15 3.82 10.74 -19.14
N LEU A 16 2.63 11.08 -18.62
CA LEU A 16 2.51 11.87 -17.39
C LEU A 16 3.13 11.13 -16.18
N PHE A 17 2.77 9.87 -15.98
CA PHE A 17 3.26 9.05 -14.87
C PHE A 17 4.78 8.89 -14.93
N GLY A 18 5.32 8.56 -16.11
CA GLY A 18 6.76 8.42 -16.34
C GLY A 18 7.51 9.74 -16.19
N LEU A 19 6.96 10.84 -16.70
CA LEU A 19 7.53 12.17 -16.56
C LEU A 19 7.70 12.57 -15.09
N PHE A 20 6.67 12.38 -14.26
CA PHE A 20 6.77 12.65 -12.83
C PHE A 20 7.83 11.77 -12.15
N LEU A 21 7.93 10.48 -12.49
CA LEU A 21 9.00 9.62 -11.98
C LEU A 21 10.39 10.13 -12.35
N CYS A 22 10.58 10.63 -13.58
CA CYS A 22 11.85 11.17 -14.05
C CYS A 22 12.20 12.52 -13.42
N ILE A 23 11.23 13.44 -13.32
CA ILE A 23 11.41 14.76 -12.68
C ILE A 23 11.76 14.61 -11.20
N PHE A 24 11.05 13.75 -10.48
CA PHE A 24 11.27 13.59 -9.05
C PHE A 24 12.51 12.76 -8.70
N HIS A 25 13.12 12.06 -9.67
CA HIS A 25 14.31 11.28 -9.41
C HIS A 25 15.48 12.16 -8.91
N PRO A 26 15.92 13.20 -9.64
CA PRO A 26 16.95 14.11 -9.14
C PRO A 26 16.47 14.91 -7.93
N ILE A 27 15.19 15.29 -7.85
CA ILE A 27 14.64 16.02 -6.69
C ILE A 27 14.78 15.18 -5.42
N GLN A 28 14.40 13.90 -5.46
CA GLN A 28 14.51 12.98 -4.33
C GLN A 28 15.96 12.78 -3.90
N TRP A 29 16.87 12.63 -4.86
CA TRP A 29 18.29 12.46 -4.60
C TRP A 29 18.90 13.71 -3.96
N LEU A 30 18.64 14.90 -4.53
CA LEU A 30 19.10 16.18 -3.98
C LEU A 30 18.49 16.45 -2.61
N SER A 31 17.19 16.22 -2.42
CA SER A 31 16.51 16.39 -1.14
C SER A 31 17.15 15.55 -0.05
N PHE A 32 17.46 14.28 -0.35
CA PHE A 32 18.14 13.41 0.61
C PHE A 32 19.57 13.87 0.89
N LYS A 33 20.35 14.17 -0.15
CA LYS A 33 21.79 14.47 -0.03
C LYS A 33 22.05 15.82 0.66
N LEU A 34 21.23 16.83 0.41
CA LEU A 34 21.43 18.19 0.90
C LEU A 34 20.66 18.48 2.20
N LEU A 35 19.46 17.90 2.36
CA LEU A 35 18.52 18.26 3.43
C LEU A 35 18.08 17.05 4.29
N GLY A 36 18.60 15.85 3.99
CA GLY A 36 18.35 14.64 4.75
C GLY A 36 16.99 14.00 4.53
N TYR A 37 16.66 13.07 5.42
CA TYR A 37 15.51 12.16 5.27
C TYR A 37 14.16 12.89 5.23
N LYS A 38 13.95 13.92 6.05
CA LYS A 38 12.65 14.63 6.12
C LYS A 38 12.31 15.29 4.78
N ALA A 39 13.28 15.95 4.15
CA ALA A 39 13.10 16.54 2.83
C ALA A 39 12.87 15.47 1.75
N HIS A 40 13.63 14.37 1.79
CA HIS A 40 13.39 13.24 0.90
C HIS A 40 11.96 12.71 1.02
N LYS A 41 11.47 12.49 2.25
CA LYS A 41 10.10 12.04 2.52
C LYS A 41 9.06 13.00 1.94
N ILE A 42 9.23 14.31 2.11
CA ILE A 42 8.33 15.32 1.51
C ILE A 42 8.35 15.22 -0.01
N SER A 43 9.52 15.10 -0.63
CA SER A 43 9.60 14.94 -2.10
C SER A 43 8.92 13.67 -2.60
N VAL A 44 8.96 12.59 -1.82
CA VAL A 44 8.22 11.34 -2.11
C VAL A 44 6.72 11.55 -1.98
N ASP A 45 6.25 12.25 -0.95
CA ASP A 45 4.82 12.54 -0.79
C ASP A 45 4.31 13.37 -1.98
N VAL A 46 5.03 14.41 -2.37
CA VAL A 46 4.66 15.28 -3.51
C VAL A 46 4.69 14.51 -4.83
N LEU A 47 5.69 13.64 -5.05
CA LEU A 47 5.66 12.73 -6.21
C LEU A 47 4.36 11.92 -6.23
N ASN A 48 4.01 11.29 -5.11
CA ASN A 48 2.85 10.40 -5.06
C ASN A 48 1.52 11.15 -5.20
N PHE A 49 1.43 12.44 -4.83
CA PHE A 49 0.33 13.31 -5.25
C PHE A 49 0.18 13.30 -6.78
N PHE A 50 1.24 13.64 -7.51
CA PHE A 50 1.20 13.69 -8.97
C PHE A 50 0.92 12.33 -9.61
N LEU A 51 1.51 11.24 -9.10
CA LEU A 51 1.24 9.87 -9.58
C LEU A 51 -0.20 9.41 -9.31
N THR A 52 -0.78 9.82 -8.18
CA THR A 52 -2.19 9.53 -7.87
C THR A 52 -3.11 10.29 -8.81
N TYR A 53 -2.88 11.59 -9.00
CA TYR A 53 -3.77 12.44 -9.81
C TYR A 53 -3.53 12.33 -11.32
N SER A 54 -2.46 11.67 -11.79
CA SER A 54 -2.33 11.33 -13.20
C SER A 54 -3.48 10.41 -13.68
N GLN A 55 -4.15 9.70 -12.77
CA GLN A 55 -5.35 8.89 -13.07
C GLN A 55 -6.49 9.72 -13.68
N LEU A 56 -6.54 11.03 -13.43
CA LEU A 56 -7.52 11.93 -14.04
C LEU A 56 -7.40 11.97 -15.58
N SER A 57 -6.22 11.72 -16.14
CA SER A 57 -6.04 11.65 -17.61
C SER A 57 -6.72 10.43 -18.24
N LEU A 58 -7.07 9.42 -17.43
CA LEU A 58 -7.90 8.27 -17.83
C LEU A 58 -9.38 8.50 -17.51
N PHE A 59 -9.77 9.71 -17.11
CA PHE A 59 -11.10 10.05 -16.60
C PHE A 59 -11.52 9.23 -15.37
N ASN A 60 -10.55 8.66 -14.64
CA ASN A 60 -10.84 8.00 -13.38
C ASN A 60 -11.13 9.07 -12.32
N SER A 61 -12.10 8.83 -11.43
CA SER A 61 -12.28 9.64 -10.22
C SER A 61 -11.53 9.00 -9.06
N ILE A 62 -11.13 9.81 -8.08
CA ILE A 62 -10.35 9.38 -6.92
C ILE A 62 -11.07 9.85 -5.67
N SER A 63 -11.33 8.95 -4.73
CA SER A 63 -11.89 9.28 -3.42
C SER A 63 -11.12 8.56 -2.31
N PHE A 64 -10.84 9.28 -1.22
CA PHE A 64 -10.29 8.73 0.00
C PHE A 64 -11.20 9.11 1.16
N LYS A 65 -11.79 8.12 1.80
CA LYS A 65 -12.72 8.30 2.91
C LYS A 65 -12.09 7.80 4.20
N ASN A 66 -12.06 8.64 5.23
CA ASN A 66 -11.64 8.27 6.57
C ASN A 66 -12.51 8.99 7.60
N ASP A 67 -13.42 8.24 8.22
CA ASP A 67 -14.32 8.76 9.26
C ASP A 67 -13.71 8.65 10.68
N TYR A 68 -12.46 8.18 10.80
CA TYR A 68 -11.80 7.91 12.06
C TYR A 68 -10.68 8.91 12.35
N ASN A 69 -10.62 9.38 13.60
CA ASN A 69 -9.49 10.14 14.10
C ASN A 69 -8.37 9.19 14.54
N LEU A 70 -7.49 8.83 13.61
CA LEU A 70 -6.37 7.92 13.93
C LEU A 70 -5.24 8.68 14.62
N PRO A 71 -4.56 8.06 15.60
CA PRO A 71 -3.46 8.67 16.34
C PRO A 71 -2.26 8.98 15.43
N THR A 72 -1.55 10.06 15.74
CA THR A 72 -0.28 10.44 15.07
C THR A 72 0.95 10.23 15.94
N ASP A 73 0.75 9.85 17.20
CA ASP A 73 1.74 9.59 18.26
C ASP A 73 1.89 8.08 18.54
N ARG A 74 1.30 7.24 17.70
CA ARG A 74 1.28 5.77 17.82
C ARG A 74 1.51 5.13 16.45
N PRO A 75 2.39 4.11 16.34
CA PRO A 75 2.56 3.36 15.09
C PRO A 75 1.26 2.67 14.65
N ILE A 76 1.00 2.66 13.34
CA ILE A 76 -0.18 2.03 12.74
C ILE A 76 0.25 0.98 11.70
N ILE A 77 -0.43 -0.17 11.70
CA ILE A 77 -0.38 -1.17 10.63
C ILE A 77 -1.65 -1.00 9.79
N PHE A 78 -1.53 -0.35 8.63
CA PHE A 78 -2.60 -0.28 7.65
C PHE A 78 -2.67 -1.58 6.86
N ALA A 79 -3.67 -2.42 7.15
CA ALA A 79 -3.90 -3.68 6.44
C ALA A 79 -4.88 -3.44 5.29
N ALA A 80 -4.43 -3.57 4.05
CA ALA A 80 -5.25 -3.29 2.87
C ALA A 80 -5.36 -4.51 1.95
N ASN A 81 -6.48 -4.66 1.28
CA ASN A 81 -6.54 -5.51 0.08
C ASN A 81 -5.72 -4.86 -1.05
N HIS A 82 -5.27 -5.64 -2.02
CA HIS A 82 -4.39 -5.16 -3.10
C HIS A 82 -4.93 -5.55 -4.46
N GLN A 83 -5.25 -4.58 -5.31
CA GLN A 83 -5.86 -4.85 -6.62
C GLN A 83 -5.04 -4.32 -7.80
N SER A 84 -4.13 -3.36 -7.59
CA SER A 84 -3.28 -2.84 -8.66
C SER A 84 -1.97 -2.23 -8.15
N MET A 85 -0.99 -1.99 -9.04
CA MET A 85 0.20 -1.21 -8.64
C MET A 85 -0.11 0.26 -8.33
N TYR A 86 -1.25 0.76 -8.83
CA TYR A 86 -1.70 2.13 -8.62
C TYR A 86 -2.33 2.36 -7.24
N ASP A 87 -2.44 1.31 -6.42
CA ASP A 87 -2.81 1.40 -5.01
C ASP A 87 -1.73 2.14 -4.21
N ILE A 88 -0.46 1.91 -4.56
CA ILE A 88 0.70 2.37 -3.79
C ILE A 88 0.79 3.90 -3.74
N PRO A 89 0.72 4.65 -4.88
CA PRO A 89 0.82 6.10 -4.81
C PRO A 89 -0.29 6.73 -4.00
N SER A 90 -1.53 6.26 -4.17
CA SER A 90 -2.68 6.77 -3.42
C SER A 90 -2.54 6.55 -1.93
N LEU A 91 -2.11 5.36 -1.51
CA LEU A 91 -1.89 5.07 -0.10
C LEU A 91 -0.73 5.90 0.48
N ILE A 92 0.38 6.09 -0.25
CA ILE A 92 1.47 6.98 0.18
C ILE A 92 0.94 8.40 0.38
N TRP A 93 0.21 8.94 -0.61
CA TRP A 93 -0.29 10.31 -0.56
C TRP A 93 -1.32 10.52 0.55
N PHE A 94 -2.36 9.68 0.63
CA PHE A 94 -3.45 9.86 1.58
C PHE A 94 -3.04 9.55 3.02
N LEU A 95 -2.09 8.61 3.22
CA LEU A 95 -1.58 8.26 4.55
C LEU A 95 -0.28 8.98 4.91
N ARG A 96 0.16 9.98 4.12
CA ARG A 96 1.45 10.67 4.27
C ARG A 96 1.70 11.23 5.68
N LYS A 97 0.66 11.64 6.39
CA LYS A 97 0.78 12.19 7.75
C LYS A 97 1.24 11.14 8.78
N TYR A 98 1.04 9.85 8.51
CA TYR A 98 1.47 8.73 9.35
C TYR A 98 2.83 8.14 8.90
N SER A 99 3.49 8.74 7.91
CA SER A 99 4.76 8.25 7.35
C SER A 99 4.75 6.76 6.97
N ALA A 100 3.63 6.28 6.41
CA ALA A 100 3.38 4.86 6.18
C ALA A 100 4.42 4.25 5.21
N LYS A 101 5.20 3.29 5.71
CA LYS A 101 6.21 2.53 4.94
C LYS A 101 5.60 1.31 4.29
N PHE A 102 6.29 0.72 3.33
CA PHE A 102 5.78 -0.40 2.56
C PHE A 102 6.71 -1.60 2.67
N ILE A 103 6.11 -2.79 2.55
CA ILE A 103 6.81 -4.06 2.33
C ILE A 103 6.84 -4.32 0.82
N SER A 104 8.02 -4.24 0.23
CA SER A 104 8.26 -4.25 -1.22
C SER A 104 9.11 -5.44 -1.64
N LYS A 105 9.00 -5.81 -2.92
CA LYS A 105 9.91 -6.77 -3.55
C LYS A 105 11.31 -6.16 -3.69
N ILE A 106 12.35 -6.88 -3.25
CA ILE A 106 13.73 -6.39 -3.32
C ILE A 106 14.19 -6.07 -4.75
N GLU A 107 13.64 -6.74 -5.76
CA GLU A 107 13.95 -6.52 -7.16
C GLU A 107 13.57 -5.11 -7.64
N LEU A 108 12.57 -4.48 -7.02
CA LEU A 108 12.12 -3.12 -7.35
C LEU A 108 13.10 -2.04 -6.87
N THR A 109 14.09 -2.41 -6.04
CA THR A 109 15.13 -1.50 -5.56
C THR A 109 16.14 -1.10 -6.64
N LYS A 110 15.99 -1.58 -7.88
CA LYS A 110 16.89 -1.30 -9.01
C LYS A 110 16.12 -0.91 -10.26
N GLY A 111 16.67 0.05 -11.01
CA GLY A 111 16.25 0.36 -12.39
C GLY A 111 14.99 1.21 -12.59
N ILE A 112 14.22 1.51 -11.54
CA ILE A 112 12.97 2.28 -11.68
C ILE A 112 13.17 3.71 -11.16
N PRO A 113 13.05 4.74 -12.02
CA PRO A 113 13.22 6.14 -11.60
C PRO A 113 12.31 6.52 -10.44
N SER A 114 12.84 7.28 -9.47
CA SER A 114 12.20 7.64 -8.19
C SER A 114 11.84 6.46 -7.27
N ILE A 115 11.16 5.43 -7.78
CA ILE A 115 10.71 4.27 -7.00
C ILE A 115 11.91 3.55 -6.38
N SER A 116 12.92 3.20 -7.16
CA SER A 116 14.07 2.46 -6.63
C SER A 116 14.88 3.27 -5.62
N ILE A 117 14.95 4.61 -5.76
CA ILE A 117 15.59 5.48 -4.76
C ILE A 117 14.79 5.46 -3.46
N ASN A 118 13.49 5.71 -3.53
CA ASN A 118 12.60 5.69 -2.36
C ASN A 118 12.61 4.32 -1.67
N LEU A 119 12.66 3.22 -2.40
CA LEU A 119 12.74 1.89 -1.77
C LEU A 119 14.05 1.67 -1.00
N ARG A 120 15.16 2.25 -1.46
CA ARG A 120 16.45 2.15 -0.76
C ARG A 120 16.57 3.11 0.43
N LEU A 121 16.01 4.32 0.31
CA LEU A 121 16.19 5.40 1.29
C LEU A 121 14.98 5.62 2.21
N GLY A 122 13.80 5.13 1.83
CA GLY A 122 12.52 5.47 2.46
C GLY A 122 12.24 4.73 3.77
N GLY A 123 13.02 3.68 4.08
CA GLY A 123 12.96 2.96 5.36
C GLY A 123 11.93 1.82 5.43
N GLY A 124 11.36 1.39 4.30
CA GLY A 124 10.51 0.20 4.21
C GLY A 124 11.26 -1.13 4.35
N ALA A 125 10.54 -2.24 4.18
CA ALA A 125 11.10 -3.59 4.16
C ALA A 125 11.20 -4.10 2.71
N ASN A 126 12.41 -4.32 2.20
CA ASN A 126 12.64 -4.85 0.86
C ASN A 126 12.89 -6.36 0.93
N ILE A 127 11.87 -7.16 0.68
CA ILE A 127 11.88 -8.61 0.90
C ILE A 127 12.20 -9.39 -0.38
N ASN A 128 12.98 -10.45 -0.22
CA ASN A 128 13.08 -11.55 -1.16
C ASN A 128 11.97 -12.56 -0.83
N ARG A 129 10.96 -12.66 -1.70
CA ARG A 129 9.81 -13.56 -1.46
C ARG A 129 10.16 -15.05 -1.55
N LYS A 130 11.35 -15.39 -2.04
CA LYS A 130 11.87 -16.76 -2.07
C LYS A 130 12.66 -17.11 -0.81
N ASP A 131 12.93 -16.13 0.06
CA ASP A 131 13.69 -16.31 1.29
C ASP A 131 12.89 -15.79 2.50
N ASN A 132 12.18 -16.71 3.13
CA ASN A 132 11.34 -16.40 4.30
C ASN A 132 12.13 -15.81 5.47
N LYS A 133 13.38 -16.26 5.67
CA LYS A 133 14.23 -15.76 6.77
C LYS A 133 14.62 -14.30 6.52
N GLN A 134 15.03 -13.97 5.30
CA GLN A 134 15.33 -12.59 4.91
C GLN A 134 14.08 -11.70 5.00
N ALA A 135 12.93 -12.19 4.55
CA ALA A 135 11.67 -11.43 4.62
C ALA A 135 11.29 -11.09 6.06
N ILE A 136 11.34 -12.07 6.97
CA ILE A 136 11.08 -11.85 8.41
C ILE A 136 12.09 -10.85 8.99
N SER A 137 13.38 -10.99 8.67
CA SER A 137 14.43 -10.08 9.14
C SER A 137 14.18 -8.63 8.71
N GLU A 138 13.78 -8.38 7.46
CA GLU A 138 13.46 -7.04 6.99
C GLU A 138 12.18 -6.46 7.62
N ILE A 139 11.16 -7.29 7.86
CA ILE A 139 9.96 -6.86 8.57
C ILE A 139 10.28 -6.50 10.03
N ILE A 140 11.16 -7.25 10.70
CA ILE A 140 11.65 -6.91 12.04
C ILE A 140 12.39 -5.58 12.03
N LYS A 141 13.29 -5.34 11.06
CA LYS A 141 13.98 -4.05 10.90
C LYS A 141 13.00 -2.90 10.68
N LEU A 142 11.97 -3.11 9.87
CA LEU A 142 10.89 -2.14 9.70
C LEU A 142 10.17 -1.87 11.02
N GLY A 143 9.79 -2.89 11.78
CA GLY A 143 9.17 -2.74 13.10
C GLY A 143 10.03 -1.93 14.07
N ARG A 144 11.36 -2.13 14.08
CA ARG A 144 12.28 -1.32 14.90
C ARG A 144 12.25 0.14 14.49
N ARG A 145 12.33 0.45 13.18
CA ARG A 145 12.23 1.82 12.68
C ARG A 145 10.87 2.46 12.99
N MET A 146 9.79 1.68 12.93
CA MET A 146 8.45 2.13 13.34
C MET A 146 8.45 2.58 14.80
N LYS A 147 9.03 1.79 15.70
CA LYS A 147 9.16 2.13 17.13
C LYS A 147 10.04 3.36 17.36
N GLU A 148 11.19 3.43 16.68
CA GLU A 148 12.16 4.52 16.85
C GLU A 148 11.66 5.87 16.34
N ASN A 149 10.93 5.88 15.23
CA ASN A 149 10.56 7.10 14.52
C ASN A 149 9.06 7.41 14.58
N ASN A 150 8.29 6.58 15.30
CA ASN A 150 6.83 6.59 15.29
C ASN A 150 6.27 6.56 13.85
N TRP A 151 6.80 5.65 13.02
CA TRP A 151 6.31 5.43 11.68
C TRP A 151 5.21 4.37 11.66
N SER A 152 4.32 4.50 10.69
CA SER A 152 3.35 3.47 10.35
C SER A 152 3.83 2.62 9.17
N THR A 153 3.10 1.55 8.86
CA THR A 153 3.33 0.73 7.68
C THR A 153 2.03 0.36 7.00
N VAL A 154 2.08 0.18 5.68
CA VAL A 154 1.06 -0.50 4.90
C VAL A 154 1.52 -1.92 4.65
N ILE A 155 0.62 -2.88 4.87
CA ILE A 155 0.79 -4.28 4.50
C ILE A 155 -0.38 -4.70 3.61
N PHE A 156 -0.08 -5.53 2.61
CA PHE A 156 -1.07 -6.21 1.78
C PHE A 156 -1.05 -7.69 2.13
N PRO A 157 -1.89 -8.14 3.09
CA PRO A 157 -1.77 -9.49 3.64
C PRO A 157 -2.10 -10.60 2.65
N GLU A 158 -2.77 -10.29 1.53
CA GLU A 158 -2.99 -11.21 0.40
C GLU A 158 -1.67 -11.70 -0.26
N GLY A 159 -0.57 -10.96 -0.07
CA GLY A 159 0.75 -11.22 -0.65
C GLY A 159 0.84 -11.00 -2.17
N THR A 160 -0.28 -10.97 -2.88
CA THR A 160 -0.40 -10.76 -4.33
C THR A 160 -1.61 -9.88 -4.65
N ARG A 161 -1.63 -9.32 -5.86
CA ARG A 161 -2.77 -8.52 -6.32
C ARG A 161 -3.95 -9.41 -6.74
N ALA A 162 -5.16 -9.03 -6.33
CA ALA A 162 -6.41 -9.51 -6.89
C ALA A 162 -6.62 -8.91 -8.29
N LYS A 163 -6.83 -9.77 -9.30
CA LYS A 163 -6.97 -9.33 -10.70
C LYS A 163 -8.42 -9.08 -11.11
N ASP A 164 -9.37 -9.51 -10.29
CA ASP A 164 -10.82 -9.46 -10.51
C ASP A 164 -11.55 -8.66 -9.41
N GLY A 165 -10.79 -8.09 -8.48
CA GLY A 165 -11.31 -7.33 -7.34
C GLY A 165 -11.78 -8.18 -6.16
N LYS A 166 -11.72 -9.51 -6.24
CA LYS A 166 -12.06 -10.40 -5.13
C LYS A 166 -10.91 -10.46 -4.13
N VAL A 167 -11.20 -10.21 -2.87
CA VAL A 167 -10.24 -10.30 -1.77
C VAL A 167 -9.81 -11.76 -1.60
N LYS A 168 -8.50 -11.99 -1.51
CA LYS A 168 -7.93 -13.29 -1.13
C LYS A 168 -7.77 -13.38 0.38
N THR A 169 -7.65 -14.61 0.89
CA THR A 169 -7.34 -14.87 2.31
C THR A 169 -6.07 -14.13 2.74
N PHE A 170 -6.19 -13.39 3.85
CA PHE A 170 -5.10 -12.62 4.43
C PHE A 170 -4.14 -13.51 5.21
N GLN A 171 -2.85 -13.31 4.98
CA GLN A 171 -1.79 -14.00 5.72
C GLN A 171 -1.40 -13.21 6.97
N PHE A 172 -1.58 -13.79 8.16
CA PHE A 172 -1.31 -13.11 9.43
C PHE A 172 0.18 -12.93 9.75
N GLY A 173 1.09 -13.69 9.11
CA GLY A 173 2.50 -13.76 9.50
C GLY A 173 3.23 -12.41 9.48
N GLY A 174 2.95 -11.54 8.51
CA GLY A 174 3.54 -10.20 8.45
C GLY A 174 3.05 -9.29 9.57
N ILE A 175 1.74 -9.29 9.84
CA ILE A 175 1.11 -8.55 10.94
C ILE A 175 1.65 -9.05 12.28
N ALA A 176 1.70 -10.37 12.48
CA ALA A 176 2.26 -11.01 13.67
C ALA A 176 3.72 -10.61 13.91
N THR A 177 4.53 -10.57 12.85
CA THR A 177 5.95 -10.19 12.96
C THR A 177 6.10 -8.73 13.39
N ILE A 178 5.28 -7.82 12.86
CA ILE A 178 5.32 -6.40 13.25
C ILE A 178 4.83 -6.23 14.69
N LEU A 179 3.71 -6.85 15.06
CA LEU A 179 3.15 -6.78 16.42
C LEU A 179 4.09 -7.36 17.48
N LYS A 180 4.92 -8.36 17.14
CA LYS A 180 5.98 -8.83 18.06
C LYS A 180 7.02 -7.76 18.39
N VAL A 181 7.30 -6.84 17.47
CA VAL A 181 8.29 -5.76 17.65
C VAL A 181 7.65 -4.48 18.17
N VAL A 182 6.39 -4.23 17.77
CA VAL A 182 5.60 -3.05 18.13
C VAL A 182 4.23 -3.51 18.65
N PRO A 183 4.14 -4.07 19.87
CA PRO A 183 2.92 -4.69 20.39
C PRO A 183 1.73 -3.74 20.51
N ASN A 184 2.02 -2.45 20.69
CA ASN A 184 1.02 -1.42 20.76
C ASN A 184 0.63 -0.86 19.39
N ALA A 185 1.11 -1.38 18.26
CA ALA A 185 0.74 -0.82 16.95
C ALA A 185 -0.76 -1.03 16.67
N LEU A 186 -1.48 0.05 16.36
CA LEU A 186 -2.90 -0.01 16.00
C LEU A 186 -3.05 -0.68 14.63
N VAL A 187 -3.98 -1.62 14.47
CA VAL A 187 -4.26 -2.20 13.14
C VAL A 187 -5.45 -1.50 12.53
N VAL A 188 -5.31 -0.97 11.32
CA VAL A 188 -6.35 -0.20 10.64
C VAL A 188 -6.62 -0.80 9.27
N PRO A 189 -7.79 -1.44 9.06
CA PRO A 189 -8.13 -1.98 7.75
C PRO A 189 -8.41 -0.85 6.75
N VAL A 190 -8.00 -1.03 5.49
CA VAL A 190 -8.28 -0.09 4.40
C VAL A 190 -8.82 -0.87 3.20
N ALA A 191 -10.09 -0.63 2.85
CA ALA A 191 -10.72 -1.21 1.68
C ALA A 191 -10.38 -0.41 0.42
N ILE A 192 -9.88 -1.10 -0.60
CA ILE A 192 -9.59 -0.57 -1.93
C ILE A 192 -10.62 -1.11 -2.91
N GLU A 193 -11.26 -0.20 -3.64
CA GLU A 193 -12.30 -0.48 -4.63
C GLU A 193 -11.85 -0.03 -6.03
N ASN A 194 -12.19 -0.87 -7.02
CA ASN A 194 -12.09 -0.59 -8.46
C ASN A 194 -10.68 -0.39 -9.04
N SER A 195 -9.60 -0.40 -8.26
CA SER A 195 -8.26 -0.15 -8.81
C SER A 195 -7.79 -1.26 -9.77
N TRP A 196 -8.25 -2.50 -9.58
CA TRP A 196 -8.01 -3.60 -10.52
C TRP A 196 -8.58 -3.32 -11.91
N LYS A 197 -9.67 -2.54 -12.00
CA LYS A 197 -10.32 -2.25 -13.27
C LYS A 197 -9.37 -1.51 -14.20
N ILE A 198 -8.50 -0.64 -13.67
CA ILE A 198 -7.49 0.11 -14.45
C ILE A 198 -6.69 -0.83 -15.36
N VAL A 199 -6.28 -1.98 -14.82
CA VAL A 199 -5.43 -2.97 -15.50
C VAL A 199 -6.20 -4.22 -15.93
N ARG A 200 -7.53 -4.14 -16.09
CA ARG A 200 -8.39 -5.27 -16.46
C ARG A 200 -7.95 -5.97 -17.75
N PHE A 201 -7.32 -5.24 -18.67
CA PHE A 201 -6.80 -5.78 -19.94
C PHE A 201 -5.27 -5.92 -19.95
N GLY A 202 -4.64 -5.99 -18.77
CA GLY A 202 -3.20 -5.92 -18.61
C GLY A 202 -2.69 -4.48 -18.54
N MET A 203 -1.43 -4.27 -18.91
CA MET A 203 -0.81 -2.93 -18.89
C MET A 203 -1.20 -2.09 -20.10
N TYR A 204 -1.77 -2.66 -21.16
CA TYR A 204 -2.24 -1.86 -22.30
C TYR A 204 -3.37 -2.56 -23.07
N PRO A 205 -4.46 -1.85 -23.40
CA PRO A 205 -4.80 -0.52 -22.92
C PRO A 205 -5.25 -0.56 -21.45
N LEU A 206 -5.02 0.54 -20.73
CA LEU A 206 -5.67 0.78 -19.45
C LEU A 206 -7.15 1.09 -19.66
N THR A 207 -7.97 0.79 -18.66
CA THR A 207 -9.38 1.22 -18.69
C THR A 207 -9.55 2.63 -18.14
N THR A 208 -10.66 3.25 -18.51
CA THR A 208 -10.97 4.66 -18.27
C THR A 208 -12.31 4.79 -17.54
N GLY A 209 -12.52 5.91 -16.85
CA GLY A 209 -13.80 6.22 -16.19
C GLY A 209 -14.07 5.44 -14.91
N ASN A 210 -13.05 4.91 -14.23
CA ASN A 210 -13.22 4.12 -13.01
C ASN A 210 -13.33 5.03 -11.78
N ALA A 211 -14.26 4.70 -10.88
CA ALA A 211 -14.37 5.35 -9.57
C ALA A 211 -13.43 4.67 -8.56
N LEU A 212 -12.19 5.18 -8.45
CA LEU A 212 -11.18 4.66 -7.54
C LEU A 212 -11.47 5.13 -6.13
N LYS A 213 -11.54 4.20 -5.18
CA LYS A 213 -11.93 4.51 -3.80
C LYS A 213 -11.09 3.75 -2.79
N TRP A 214 -10.66 4.47 -1.77
CA TRP A 214 -9.96 3.96 -0.59
C TRP A 214 -10.78 4.36 0.64
N THR A 215 -11.20 3.37 1.42
CA THR A 215 -12.03 3.59 2.62
C THR A 215 -11.30 3.05 3.83
N VAL A 216 -10.94 3.93 4.77
CA VAL A 216 -10.42 3.53 6.08
C VAL A 216 -11.57 2.98 6.92
N LEU A 217 -11.34 1.81 7.51
CA LEU A 217 -12.33 1.09 8.33
C LEU A 217 -12.01 1.20 9.81
N LYS A 218 -12.88 0.61 10.64
CA LYS A 218 -12.78 0.66 12.10
C LYS A 218 -11.40 0.17 12.55
N PRO A 219 -10.65 0.99 13.33
CA PRO A 219 -9.40 0.55 13.93
C PRO A 219 -9.60 -0.62 14.89
N ILE A 220 -8.64 -1.53 14.89
CA ILE A 220 -8.60 -2.74 15.70
C ILE A 220 -7.46 -2.58 16.71
N GLU A 221 -7.81 -2.54 17.99
CA GLU A 221 -6.84 -2.58 19.07
C GLU A 221 -6.21 -3.99 19.17
N PRO A 222 -4.88 -4.10 19.28
CA PRO A 222 -4.20 -5.40 19.34
C PRO A 222 -4.30 -6.08 20.71
N GLU A 223 -4.64 -5.34 21.77
CA GLU A 223 -4.71 -5.87 23.13
C GLU A 223 -5.78 -6.96 23.24
N GLY A 224 -5.44 -8.07 23.90
CA GLY A 224 -6.35 -9.20 24.12
C GLY A 224 -6.68 -10.03 22.89
N LYS A 225 -6.04 -9.79 21.73
CA LYS A 225 -6.27 -10.54 20.49
C LYS A 225 -4.98 -11.15 19.94
N THR A 226 -5.09 -12.34 19.37
CA THR A 226 -4.03 -12.94 18.58
C THR A 226 -3.89 -12.24 17.23
N ALA A 227 -2.70 -12.32 16.63
CA ALA A 227 -2.48 -11.74 15.29
C ALA A 227 -3.39 -12.36 14.21
N ASN A 228 -3.80 -13.63 14.38
CA ASN A 228 -4.73 -14.29 13.47
C ASN A 228 -6.13 -13.68 13.57
N GLU A 229 -6.66 -13.50 14.79
CA GLU A 229 -7.96 -12.87 15.02
C GLU A 229 -7.99 -11.44 14.46
N ILE A 230 -6.95 -10.64 14.73
CA ILE A 230 -6.83 -9.27 14.19
C ILE A 230 -6.82 -9.27 12.66
N THR A 231 -6.08 -10.21 12.05
CA THR A 231 -5.97 -10.32 10.59
C THR A 231 -7.31 -10.70 9.97
N LEU A 232 -8.01 -11.67 10.56
CA LEU A 232 -9.32 -12.11 10.11
C LEU A 232 -10.37 -11.02 10.26
N GLU A 233 -10.38 -10.30 11.38
CA GLU A 233 -11.27 -9.16 11.59
C GLU A 233 -11.03 -8.07 10.54
N ALA A 234 -9.76 -7.74 10.27
CA ALA A 234 -9.41 -6.78 9.22
C ALA A 234 -9.88 -7.24 7.83
N GLU A 235 -9.69 -8.51 7.50
CA GLU A 235 -10.14 -9.11 6.24
C GLU A 235 -11.67 -9.04 6.11
N ASN A 236 -12.39 -9.43 7.15
CA ASN A 236 -13.86 -9.47 7.15
C ASN A 236 -14.49 -8.09 7.10
N GLU A 237 -13.92 -7.09 7.77
CA GLU A 237 -14.38 -5.70 7.63
C GLU A 237 -14.19 -5.18 6.19
N ILE A 238 -13.08 -5.54 5.54
CA ILE A 238 -12.87 -5.20 4.12
C ILE A 238 -13.88 -5.92 3.22
N ARG A 239 -14.05 -7.24 3.38
CA ARG A 239 -15.01 -8.04 2.60
C ARG A 239 -16.43 -7.52 2.73
N LYS A 240 -16.86 -7.17 3.95
CA LYS A 240 -18.16 -6.59 4.25
C LYS A 240 -18.40 -5.28 3.48
N VAL A 241 -17.45 -4.35 3.50
CA VAL A 241 -17.56 -3.08 2.76
C VAL A 241 -17.57 -3.29 1.26
N LEU A 242 -16.88 -4.33 0.77
CA LEU A 242 -16.85 -4.69 -0.65
C LEU A 242 -18.05 -5.57 -1.09
N GLY A 243 -18.96 -5.94 -0.17
CA GLY A 243 -20.09 -6.83 -0.47
C GLY A 243 -19.66 -8.24 -0.88
N GLN A 244 -18.55 -8.74 -0.32
CA GLN A 244 -17.99 -10.05 -0.61
C GLN A 244 -18.27 -11.04 0.54
N GLU A 245 -18.22 -12.33 0.23
CA GLU A 245 -18.34 -13.39 1.22
C GLU A 245 -17.25 -13.26 2.29
N LEU A 246 -17.66 -13.42 3.55
CA LEU A 246 -16.79 -13.34 4.72
C LEU A 246 -15.93 -14.60 4.82
N GLU A 247 -14.68 -14.41 5.22
CA GLU A 247 -13.80 -15.52 5.55
C GLU A 247 -14.22 -16.08 6.91
N GLN A 248 -14.46 -17.39 6.96
CA GLN A 248 -14.71 -18.10 8.22
C GLN A 248 -13.38 -18.56 8.80
N ASN A 249 -13.28 -18.65 10.12
CA ASN A 249 -12.18 -19.38 10.75
C ASN A 249 -12.22 -20.81 10.22
N ILE A 250 -11.27 -21.17 9.36
CA ILE A 250 -10.90 -22.58 9.22
C ILE A 250 -10.26 -22.92 10.56
N VAL A 251 -11.08 -23.39 11.50
CA VAL A 251 -10.58 -24.31 12.53
C VAL A 251 -10.04 -25.46 11.71
N SER A 252 -8.72 -25.46 11.49
CA SER A 252 -8.05 -26.61 10.92
C SER A 252 -8.34 -27.76 11.89
N GLY A 253 -9.33 -28.56 11.57
CA GLY A 253 -9.43 -29.92 12.05
C GLY A 253 -8.14 -30.61 11.63
N ALA A 254 -7.22 -30.69 12.57
CA ALA A 254 -6.21 -31.73 12.61
C ALA A 254 -6.64 -32.63 13.78
N GLU A 255 -7.49 -33.59 13.45
CA GLU A 255 -7.33 -34.95 14.00
C GLU A 255 -6.02 -35.54 13.46
#